data_AF-A0A2J7WEG2-F1
#
_entry.id   AF-A0A2J7WEG2-F1
#
_cell.length_a   1.000
_cell.length_b   1.000
_cell.length_c   1.000
_cell.angle_alpha   90.00
_cell.angle_beta   90.00
_cell.angle_gamma   90.00
#
_symmetry.space_group_name_H-M   'P 1'
#
loop_
_entity.id
_entity.type
_entity.pdbx_description
1 polymer ?
#
loop_
_entity_poly.entity_id
_entity_poly.type
_entity_poly.pdbx_seq_one_letter_code
_entity_poly.pdbx_strand_id
1 'polypeptide(L)' 'VVGFDMVDDESKPERRPTKHTEVPQNWSSKHNCSYAYYAYYIYANL' A
#
# COMPACT_ATOMS: atom_id res chain seq x y z
N VAL A 1 -19.40 10.14 7.77
CA VAL A 1 -18.34 9.10 7.66
C VAL A 1 -17.36 9.35 8.79
N VAL A 2 -17.00 8.33 9.58
CA VAL A 2 -16.18 8.49 10.82
C VAL A 2 -14.82 7.78 10.70
N GLY A 3 -14.62 6.92 9.71
CA GLY A 3 -13.36 6.24 9.47
C GLY A 3 -13.29 5.64 8.07
N PHE A 4 -12.05 5.41 7.62
CA PHE A 4 -11.72 4.63 6.44
C PHE A 4 -11.16 3.28 6.89
N ASP A 5 -11.78 2.20 6.42
CA ASP A 5 -11.36 0.84 6.72
C ASP A 5 -10.73 0.22 5.46
N MET A 6 -9.50 -0.25 5.59
CA MET A 6 -8.73 -0.89 4.52
C MET A 6 -8.63 -2.37 4.84
N VAL A 7 -9.16 -3.20 3.94
CA VAL A 7 -9.25 -4.66 4.13
C VAL A 7 -8.47 -5.37 3.02
N ASP A 8 -7.55 -6.25 3.39
CA ASP A 8 -6.96 -7.26 2.52
C ASP A 8 -6.72 -8.55 3.32
N ASP A 9 -6.46 -9.65 2.62
CA ASP A 9 -6.07 -10.92 3.21
C ASP A 9 -4.61 -10.87 3.67
N GLU A 10 -4.44 -10.57 4.96
CA GLU A 10 -3.15 -10.43 5.63
C GLU A 10 -2.28 -11.71 5.60
N SER A 11 -2.84 -12.86 5.21
CA SER A 11 -2.09 -14.10 5.10
C SER A 11 -1.25 -14.20 3.82
N LYS A 12 -1.52 -13.34 2.83
CA LYS A 12 -0.77 -13.31 1.57
C LYS A 12 0.68 -12.86 1.83
N PRO A 13 1.67 -13.59 1.31
CA PRO A 13 3.06 -13.16 1.46
C PRO A 13 3.31 -11.90 0.65
N GLU A 14 3.56 -10.79 1.35
CA GLU A 14 3.91 -9.52 0.74
C GLU A 14 5.42 -9.27 0.77
N ARG A 15 5.91 -8.56 -0.24
CA ARG A 15 7.29 -8.09 -0.26
C ARG A 15 7.39 -6.83 0.59
N ARG A 16 8.23 -6.86 1.62
CA ARG A 16 8.47 -5.68 2.49
C ARG A 16 8.83 -4.46 1.64
N PRO A 17 8.15 -3.31 1.83
CA PRO A 17 8.46 -2.12 1.07
C PRO A 17 9.86 -1.64 1.44
N THR A 18 10.71 -1.46 0.43
CA THR A 18 12.04 -0.85 0.60
C THR A 18 11.92 0.67 0.50
N LYS A 19 12.92 1.39 1.01
CA LYS A 19 13.00 2.87 0.96
C LYS A 19 12.97 3.44 -0.47
N HIS A 20 13.11 2.61 -1.50
CA HIS A 20 13.12 3.01 -2.92
C HIS A 20 11.92 2.42 -3.66
N THR A 21 10.78 2.33 -2.98
CA THR A 21 9.52 1.97 -3.62
C THR A 21 9.07 3.11 -4.53
N GLU A 22 8.58 2.77 -5.71
CA GLU A 22 8.13 3.73 -6.70
C GLU A 22 6.91 4.52 -6.19
N VAL A 23 6.77 5.77 -6.62
CA VAL A 23 5.56 6.56 -6.36
C VAL A 23 4.34 5.94 -7.06
N PRO A 24 3.12 6.14 -6.55
CA PRO A 24 1.95 5.42 -7.05
C PRO A 24 1.65 5.73 -8.51
N GLN A 25 2.03 6.92 -8.97
CA GLN A 25 1.90 7.36 -10.36
C GLN A 25 2.82 6.59 -11.33
N ASN A 26 3.95 6.07 -10.84
CA ASN A 26 4.94 5.37 -11.64
C ASN A 26 4.89 3.85 -11.42
N TRP A 27 3.92 3.34 -10.66
CA TRP A 27 3.82 1.93 -10.36
C TRP A 27 3.50 1.12 -11.62
N SER A 28 4.53 0.51 -12.21
CA SER A 28 4.40 -0.31 -13.43
C SER A 28 4.37 -1.82 -13.13
N SER A 29 4.51 -2.21 -11.86
CA SER A 29 4.58 -3.63 -11.49
C SER A 29 3.21 -4.30 -11.55
N LYS A 30 3.17 -5.52 -12.06
CA LYS A 30 1.96 -6.35 -12.14
C LYS A 30 1.54 -6.96 -10.79
N HIS A 31 2.36 -6.77 -9.76
CA HIS A 31 2.13 -7.30 -8.41
C HIS A 31 1.52 -6.23 -7.49
N ASN A 32 0.74 -6.69 -6.51
CA ASN A 32 0.20 -5.82 -5.48
C ASN A 32 1.32 -5.16 -4.67
N CYS A 33 1.18 -3.87 -4.35
CA CYS A 33 2.07 -3.23 -3.38
C CYS A 33 1.84 -3.87 -2.00
N SER A 34 2.81 -3.73 -1.10
CA SER A 34 2.58 -4.11 0.29
C SER A 34 1.51 -3.24 0.95
N TYR A 35 0.71 -3.81 1.85
CA TYR A 35 -0.23 -3.12 2.71
C TYR A 35 0.33 -1.83 3.32
N ALA A 36 1.59 -1.85 3.78
CA ALA A 36 2.24 -0.67 4.37
C ALA A 36 2.39 0.51 3.39
N TYR A 37 2.51 0.24 2.09
CA TYR A 37 2.52 1.27 1.05
C TYR A 37 1.17 1.97 0.95
N TYR A 38 0.09 1.19 0.93
CA TYR A 38 -1.28 1.72 0.89
C TYR A 38 -1.60 2.52 2.16
N ALA A 39 -1.24 1.99 3.34
CA ALA A 39 -1.44 2.67 4.60
C ALA A 39 -0.72 4.04 4.65
N TYR A 40 0.50 4.13 4.10
CA TYR A 40 1.24 5.39 4.05
C TYR A 40 0.54 6.46 3.19
N TYR A 41 0.14 6.11 1.96
CA TYR A 41 -0.51 7.08 1.08
C TYR A 41 -1.94 7.41 1.50
N ILE A 42 -2.66 6.47 2.12
CA ILE A 42 -3.97 6.77 2.71
C ILE A 42 -3.77 7.74 3.86
N TYR A 43 -2.87 7.45 4.82
CA TYR A 43 -2.58 8.37 5.92
C TYR A 43 -2.10 9.75 5.45
N ALA A 44 -1.26 9.82 4.42
CA ALA A 44 -0.77 11.08 3.88
C ALA A 44 -1.85 11.92 3.17
N ASN A 45 -2.90 11.28 2.64
CA ASN A 45 -4.00 11.94 1.93
C ASN A 45 -5.26 12.13 2.80
N LEU A 46 -5.27 11.59 4.02
CA LEU A 46 -6.35 11.74 5.00
C LEU A 46 -6.16 13.03 5.80
#